data_AF-A0A521EN25-F1
#
_entry.id   AF-A0A521EN25-F1
#
_cell.length_a   1.000
_cell.length_b   1.000
_cell.length_c   1.000
_cell.angle_alpha   90.00
_cell.angle_beta   90.00
_cell.angle_gamma   90.00
#
_symmetry.space_group_name_H-M   'P 1'
#
loop_
_entity.id
_entity.type
_entity.pdbx_description
1 polymer ?
#
loop_
_entity_poly.entity_id
_entity_poly.type
_entity_poly.pdbx_seq_one_letter_code
_entity_poly.pdbx_strand_id
1 'polypeptide(L)'
;MKNLTIVLVLVLTGCKSPKKDFDFTFFKWNIHESYYLKFNSSDTLYYVDVYGFKEETFFTVLNRDEKERIQDVLDTLIFPNKDTYESQVEDGETNAFVLKDGNQTRKLKIHGHNGPNQFWLFAKSLDNIKSIHQFIKTNKKIDLEEINKMVIMKVPSTFVVDSLK
;
A
#
# COMPACT_ATOMS: atom_id res chain seq x y z
N MET A 1 35.44 40.71 32.25
CA MET A 1 34.11 40.27 31.80
C MET A 1 34.17 40.03 30.29
N LYS A 2 34.53 38.83 29.87
CA LYS A 2 34.65 38.49 28.46
C LYS A 2 34.40 36.99 28.29
N ASN A 3 33.50 36.68 27.37
CA ASN A 3 33.36 35.42 26.65
C ASN A 3 32.77 34.24 27.45
N LEU A 4 31.47 34.33 27.73
CA LEU A 4 30.65 33.15 28.04
C LEU A 4 29.48 33.10 27.05
N THR A 5 29.77 32.87 25.76
CA THR A 5 28.72 32.82 24.73
C THR A 5 29.10 31.92 23.56
N ILE A 6 29.62 30.72 23.82
CA ILE A 6 29.79 29.69 22.78
C ILE A 6 29.48 28.30 23.36
N VAL A 7 28.24 28.08 23.82
CA VAL A 7 27.73 26.70 24.07
C VAL A 7 26.26 26.52 23.62
N LEU A 8 25.61 27.54 23.06
CA LEU A 8 24.18 27.47 22.72
C LEU A 8 23.89 27.25 21.21
N VAL A 9 24.72 26.45 20.52
CA VAL A 9 24.49 26.11 19.09
C VAL A 9 24.34 24.60 18.86
N LEU A 10 24.60 23.75 19.86
CA LEU A 10 24.57 22.28 19.70
C LEU A 10 23.21 21.62 19.99
N VAL A 11 22.17 22.38 20.36
CA VAL A 11 20.87 21.79 20.80
C VAL A 11 19.78 21.82 19.71
N LEU A 12 20.04 22.39 18.52
CA LEU A 12 18.98 22.62 17.52
C LEU A 12 18.89 21.62 16.36
N THR A 13 19.72 20.58 16.29
CA THR A 13 19.72 19.64 15.12
C THR A 13 19.24 18.22 15.43
N GLY A 14 18.61 17.97 16.57
CA GLY A 14 18.30 16.60 17.03
C GLY A 14 16.85 16.12 16.95
N CYS A 15 15.85 16.99 16.85
CA CYS A 15 14.45 16.56 16.78
C CYS A 15 14.11 16.15 15.34
N LYS A 16 14.51 14.93 14.94
CA LYS A 16 13.71 14.22 13.93
C LYS A 16 12.32 14.07 14.53
N SER A 17 11.30 14.55 13.83
CA SER A 17 9.91 14.22 14.15
C SER A 17 9.81 12.70 14.37
N PRO A 18 9.04 12.22 15.36
CA PRO A 18 8.90 10.79 15.57
C PRO A 18 8.46 10.17 14.25
N LYS A 19 9.23 9.20 13.74
CA LYS A 19 8.83 8.45 12.55
C LYS A 19 7.47 7.84 12.85
N LYS A 20 6.48 8.14 12.00
CA LYS A 20 5.17 7.53 12.10
C LYS A 20 5.24 6.12 11.54
N ASP A 21 4.71 5.18 12.29
CA ASP A 21 4.50 3.82 11.84
C ASP A 21 3.18 3.79 11.06
N PHE A 22 3.29 3.68 9.74
CA PHE A 22 2.15 3.63 8.83
C PHE A 22 1.79 2.20 8.46
N ASP A 23 0.50 1.87 8.59
CA ASP A 23 -0.07 0.65 8.04
C ASP A 23 -0.62 0.92 6.65
N PHE A 24 -0.30 0.07 5.68
CA PHE A 24 -0.86 0.20 4.33
C PHE A 24 -1.48 -1.11 3.83
N THR A 25 -2.52 -0.96 3.03
CA THR A 25 -3.01 -1.98 2.11
C THR A 25 -2.89 -1.44 0.70
N PHE A 26 -2.27 -2.23 -0.17
CA PHE A 26 -2.18 -1.98 -1.60
C PHE A 26 -2.93 -3.07 -2.35
N PHE A 27 -3.58 -2.70 -3.44
CA PHE A 27 -4.19 -3.61 -4.39
C PHE A 27 -3.71 -3.27 -5.79
N LYS A 28 -3.36 -4.30 -6.55
CA LYS A 28 -3.05 -4.21 -7.97
C LYS A 28 -3.95 -5.16 -8.76
N TRP A 29 -4.43 -4.70 -9.90
CA TRP A 29 -5.10 -5.53 -10.89
C TRP A 29 -4.70 -5.12 -12.31
N ASN A 30 -4.44 -6.13 -13.14
CA ASN A 30 -4.40 -6.03 -14.59
C ASN A 30 -4.82 -7.40 -15.18
N ILE A 31 -4.72 -7.56 -16.50
CA ILE A 31 -5.12 -8.80 -17.19
C ILE A 31 -4.31 -10.05 -16.79
N HIS A 32 -3.12 -9.88 -16.23
CA HIS A 32 -2.18 -10.96 -15.89
C HIS A 32 -2.09 -11.27 -14.40
N GLU A 33 -2.43 -10.32 -13.53
CA GLU A 33 -2.31 -10.48 -12.09
C GLU A 33 -3.36 -9.66 -11.33
N SER A 34 -3.75 -10.16 -10.17
CA SER A 34 -4.61 -9.46 -9.23
C SER A 34 -4.20 -9.84 -7.82
N TYR A 35 -3.77 -8.88 -7.01
CA TYR A 35 -3.25 -9.18 -5.70
C TYR A 35 -3.36 -8.01 -4.71
N TYR A 36 -3.23 -8.34 -3.43
CA TYR A 36 -3.06 -7.38 -2.35
C TYR A 36 -1.68 -7.49 -1.71
N LEU A 37 -1.15 -6.36 -1.26
CA LEU A 37 -0.06 -6.30 -0.29
C LEU A 37 -0.54 -5.62 0.98
N LYS A 38 -0.29 -6.24 2.13
CA LYS A 38 -0.67 -5.71 3.45
C LYS A 38 0.54 -5.62 4.34
N PHE A 39 0.76 -4.43 4.88
CA PHE A 39 1.85 -4.12 5.80
C PHE A 39 1.29 -3.44 7.04
N ASN A 40 1.66 -3.94 8.22
CA ASN A 40 1.13 -3.49 9.51
C ASN A 40 2.25 -2.90 10.38
N SER A 41 3.11 -2.08 9.79
CA SER A 41 4.27 -1.44 10.44
C SER A 41 5.26 -2.37 11.15
N SER A 42 5.06 -3.68 11.05
CA SER A 42 6.00 -4.70 11.50
C SER A 42 7.10 -4.90 10.46
N ASP A 43 7.83 -6.00 10.55
CA ASP A 43 8.74 -6.48 9.51
C ASP A 43 8.03 -7.42 8.52
N THR A 44 6.75 -7.71 8.70
CA THR A 44 6.05 -8.72 7.89
C THR A 44 5.23 -8.05 6.78
N LEU A 45 5.45 -8.49 5.55
CA LEU A 45 4.64 -8.12 4.39
C LEU A 45 3.80 -9.32 3.97
N TYR A 46 2.48 -9.14 3.96
CA TYR A 46 1.55 -10.14 3.45
C TYR A 46 1.26 -9.90 1.98
N TYR A 47 1.19 -10.99 1.22
CA TYR A 47 0.77 -11.03 -0.17
C TYR A 47 -0.46 -11.91 -0.28
N VAL A 48 -1.54 -11.39 -0.83
CA VAL A 48 -2.77 -12.15 -1.08
C VAL A 48 -2.98 -12.21 -2.58
N ASP A 49 -2.74 -13.37 -3.16
CA ASP A 49 -3.05 -13.64 -4.56
C ASP A 49 -4.55 -13.88 -4.68
N VAL A 50 -5.19 -13.15 -5.60
CA VAL A 50 -6.62 -13.31 -5.91
C VAL A 50 -6.84 -13.49 -7.42
N TYR A 51 -5.78 -13.75 -8.18
CA TYR A 51 -5.90 -14.03 -9.60
C TYR A 51 -6.55 -15.41 -9.82
N GLY A 52 -7.46 -15.50 -10.80
CA GLY A 52 -8.11 -16.78 -11.15
C GLY A 52 -9.07 -17.35 -10.10
N PHE A 53 -9.70 -16.49 -9.28
CA PHE A 53 -10.76 -16.81 -8.31
C PHE A 53 -10.36 -17.67 -7.10
N LYS A 54 -9.07 -17.98 -6.92
CA LYS A 54 -8.56 -18.61 -5.69
C LYS A 54 -7.82 -17.56 -4.88
N GLU A 55 -8.23 -17.42 -3.61
CA GLU A 55 -7.55 -16.55 -2.65
C GLU A 55 -6.49 -17.36 -1.90
N GLU A 56 -5.21 -17.03 -2.12
CA GLU A 56 -4.10 -17.62 -1.39
C GLU A 56 -3.29 -16.54 -0.67
N THR A 57 -3.02 -16.76 0.62
CA THR A 57 -2.24 -15.82 1.43
C THR A 57 -0.82 -16.34 1.65
N PHE A 58 0.13 -15.44 1.51
CA PHE A 58 1.54 -15.66 1.75
C PHE A 58 2.11 -14.52 2.59
N PHE A 59 3.29 -14.72 3.15
CA PHE A 59 4.03 -13.68 3.84
C PHE A 59 5.52 -13.77 3.55
N THR A 60 6.21 -12.66 3.74
CA THR A 60 7.66 -12.58 3.81
C THR A 60 8.07 -11.64 4.94
N VAL A 61 9.32 -11.70 5.35
CA VAL A 61 9.91 -10.80 6.34
C VAL A 61 10.83 -9.84 5.60
N LEU A 62 10.53 -8.55 5.70
CA LEU A 62 11.33 -7.45 5.19
C LEU A 62 12.56 -7.25 6.07
N ASN A 63 13.70 -6.95 5.45
CA ASN A 63 14.82 -6.45 6.21
C ASN A 63 14.55 -5.01 6.69
N ARG A 64 15.40 -4.55 7.62
CA ARG A 64 15.25 -3.21 8.22
C ARG A 64 15.27 -2.10 7.18
N ASP A 65 16.15 -2.18 6.19
CA ASP A 65 16.33 -1.12 5.19
C ASP A 65 15.12 -1.04 4.23
N GLU A 66 14.51 -2.17 3.86
CA GLU A 66 13.26 -2.23 3.11
C GLU A 66 12.10 -1.63 3.89
N LYS A 67 11.95 -2.05 5.15
CA LYS A 67 10.95 -1.49 6.06
C LYS A 67 11.09 0.03 6.18
N GLU A 68 12.30 0.52 6.42
CA GLU A 68 12.58 1.95 6.56
C GLU A 68 12.26 2.71 5.27
N ARG A 69 12.62 2.17 4.09
CA ARG A 69 12.28 2.80 2.80
C ARG A 69 10.78 2.88 2.57
N ILE A 70 10.03 1.82 2.88
CA ILE A 70 8.56 1.85 2.77
C ILE A 70 8.00 2.96 3.67
N GLN A 71 8.39 2.99 4.95
CA GLN A 71 7.89 3.99 5.90
C GLN A 71 8.26 5.42 5.46
N ASP A 72 9.48 5.64 4.97
CA ASP A 72 9.92 6.95 4.48
C ASP A 72 9.12 7.42 3.25
N VAL A 73 8.75 6.50 2.36
CA VAL A 73 7.83 6.82 1.24
C VAL A 73 6.42 7.13 1.76
N LEU A 74 5.89 6.35 2.69
CA LEU A 74 4.56 6.57 3.25
C LEU A 74 4.43 7.91 4.01
N ASP A 75 5.51 8.33 4.68
CA ASP A 75 5.58 9.63 5.38
C ASP A 75 5.56 10.82 4.41
N THR A 76 6.14 10.64 3.23
CA THR A 76 6.26 11.70 2.20
C THR A 76 5.13 11.70 1.18
N LEU A 77 4.34 10.63 1.11
CA LEU A 77 3.20 10.52 0.19
C LEU A 77 2.07 11.49 0.56
N ILE A 78 1.81 12.43 -0.35
CA ILE A 78 0.70 13.39 -0.24
C ILE A 78 -0.53 12.83 -0.97
N PHE A 79 -1.54 12.39 -0.22
CA PHE A 79 -2.79 11.94 -0.83
C PHE A 79 -3.54 13.14 -1.45
N PRO A 80 -4.03 13.01 -2.70
CA PRO A 80 -4.86 14.04 -3.30
C PRO A 80 -6.23 14.12 -2.61
N ASN A 81 -6.93 15.25 -2.76
CA ASN A 81 -8.30 15.42 -2.25
C ASN A 81 -9.33 14.53 -2.96
N LYS A 82 -8.97 13.98 -4.13
CA LYS A 82 -9.82 13.09 -4.91
C LYS A 82 -9.36 11.66 -4.69
N ASP A 83 -10.26 10.82 -4.21
CA ASP A 83 -9.94 9.43 -3.86
C ASP A 83 -9.89 8.49 -5.07
N THR A 84 -10.31 8.94 -6.26
CA THR A 84 -10.43 8.07 -7.44
C THR A 84 -10.00 8.79 -8.73
N TYR A 85 -9.12 8.15 -9.50
CA TYR A 85 -8.74 8.53 -10.86
C TYR A 85 -9.07 7.38 -11.79
N GLU A 86 -9.98 7.60 -12.74
CA GLU A 86 -10.42 6.57 -13.68
C GLU A 86 -10.00 6.96 -15.10
N SER A 87 -9.66 5.95 -15.90
CA SER A 87 -9.45 6.05 -17.34
C SER A 87 -10.59 5.34 -18.07
N GLN A 88 -10.79 5.64 -19.34
CA GLN A 88 -11.75 4.93 -20.21
C GLN A 88 -11.15 3.64 -20.82
N VAL A 89 -9.93 3.27 -20.41
CA VAL A 89 -9.19 2.13 -20.96
C VAL A 89 -9.56 0.87 -20.18
N GLU A 90 -10.44 0.04 -20.74
CA GLU A 90 -11.01 -1.13 -20.06
C GLU A 90 -9.96 -2.18 -19.62
N ASP A 91 -8.86 -2.31 -20.36
CA ASP A 91 -7.75 -3.24 -20.05
C ASP A 91 -6.62 -2.59 -19.23
N GLY A 92 -6.87 -1.40 -18.67
CA GLY A 92 -5.89 -0.63 -17.92
C GLY A 92 -5.53 -1.24 -16.56
N GLU A 93 -4.32 -0.95 -16.09
CA GLU A 93 -3.90 -1.31 -14.72
C GLU A 93 -4.68 -0.50 -13.68
N THR A 94 -5.12 -1.18 -12.63
CA THR A 94 -5.73 -0.57 -11.43
C THR A 94 -4.80 -0.73 -10.25
N ASN A 95 -4.47 0.39 -9.59
CA ASN A 95 -3.77 0.44 -8.33
C ASN A 95 -4.66 1.12 -7.28
N ALA A 96 -4.84 0.50 -6.12
CA ALA A 96 -5.54 1.12 -5.00
C ALA A 96 -4.71 1.07 -3.71
N PHE A 97 -4.85 2.11 -2.90
CA PHE A 97 -4.07 2.35 -1.70
C PHE A 97 -5.01 2.71 -0.56
N VAL A 98 -4.82 2.07 0.58
CA VAL A 98 -5.40 2.45 1.87
C VAL A 98 -4.25 2.62 2.85
N LEU A 99 -4.10 3.83 3.39
CA LEU A 99 -3.08 4.17 4.37
C LEU A 99 -3.74 4.54 5.69
N LYS A 100 -3.31 3.91 6.78
CA LYS A 100 -3.78 4.20 8.13
C LYS A 100 -2.63 4.81 8.95
N ASP A 101 -2.91 5.95 9.58
CA ASP A 101 -2.01 6.67 10.50
C ASP A 101 -2.81 7.04 11.75
N GLY A 102 -2.67 6.24 12.80
CA GLY A 102 -3.50 6.36 14.00
C GLY A 102 -5.00 6.30 13.66
N ASN A 103 -5.70 7.42 13.90
CA ASN A 103 -7.14 7.53 13.63
C ASN A 103 -7.49 8.03 12.22
N GLN A 104 -6.50 8.33 11.38
CA GLN A 104 -6.72 8.82 10.02
C GLN A 104 -6.60 7.69 9.01
N THR A 105 -7.57 7.59 8.10
CA THR A 105 -7.52 6.69 6.94
C THR A 105 -7.54 7.51 5.66
N ARG A 106 -6.53 7.33 4.82
CA ARG A 106 -6.40 7.97 3.51
C ARG A 106 -6.51 6.91 2.42
N LYS A 107 -7.17 7.24 1.32
CA LYS A 107 -7.51 6.28 0.27
C LYS A 107 -7.26 6.87 -1.12
N LEU A 108 -6.81 6.03 -2.04
CA LEU A 108 -6.66 6.40 -3.43
C LEU A 108 -6.85 5.19 -4.34
N LYS A 109 -7.70 5.29 -5.35
CA LYS A 109 -7.80 4.34 -6.46
C LYS A 109 -7.37 5.05 -7.75
N ILE A 110 -6.54 4.38 -8.54
CA ILE A 110 -6.08 4.86 -9.84
C ILE A 110 -6.29 3.72 -10.84
N HIS A 111 -7.02 3.98 -11.91
CA HIS A 111 -7.19 3.09 -13.04
C HIS A 111 -6.71 3.78 -14.33
N GLY A 112 -5.81 3.12 -15.07
CA GLY A 112 -5.06 3.73 -16.17
C GLY A 112 -4.16 4.89 -15.71
N HIS A 113 -3.45 5.57 -16.62
CA HIS A 113 -2.35 6.48 -16.26
C HIS A 113 -2.74 7.89 -15.76
N ASN A 114 -3.95 8.07 -15.22
CA ASN A 114 -4.50 9.40 -14.88
C ASN A 114 -4.25 9.87 -13.43
N GLY A 115 -3.53 9.09 -12.61
CA GLY A 115 -3.26 9.40 -11.19
C GLY A 115 -1.89 10.06 -10.92
N PRO A 116 -1.65 10.56 -9.69
CA PRO A 116 -0.38 11.21 -9.36
C PRO A 116 0.81 10.26 -9.46
N ASN A 117 1.88 10.69 -10.14
CA ASN A 117 3.04 9.85 -10.47
C ASN A 117 3.72 9.20 -9.25
N GLN A 118 3.74 9.86 -8.09
CA GLN A 118 4.33 9.29 -6.87
C GLN A 118 3.69 7.96 -6.45
N PHE A 119 2.39 7.76 -6.70
CA PHE A 119 1.72 6.51 -6.39
C PHE A 119 2.06 5.40 -7.39
N TRP A 120 2.29 5.74 -8.66
CA TRP A 120 2.83 4.80 -9.65
C TRP A 120 4.25 4.35 -9.33
N LEU A 121 5.10 5.30 -8.93
CA LEU A 121 6.45 5.00 -8.48
C LEU A 121 6.44 4.12 -7.23
N PHE A 122 5.53 4.40 -6.29
CA PHE A 122 5.37 3.56 -5.11
C PHE A 122 4.86 2.16 -5.45
N ALA A 123 3.82 2.02 -6.28
CA ALA A 123 3.34 0.71 -6.76
C ALA A 123 4.48 -0.10 -7.43
N LYS A 124 5.26 0.53 -8.30
CA LYS A 124 6.42 -0.11 -8.94
C LYS A 124 7.47 -0.56 -7.93
N SER A 125 7.69 0.21 -6.87
CA SER A 125 8.61 -0.19 -5.79
C SER A 125 8.08 -1.42 -5.03
N LEU A 126 6.77 -1.51 -4.80
CA LEU A 126 6.12 -2.66 -4.16
C LEU A 126 6.17 -3.90 -5.06
N ASP A 127 5.98 -3.75 -6.37
CA ASP A 127 6.18 -4.83 -7.35
C ASP A 127 7.60 -5.39 -7.28
N ASN A 128 8.61 -4.52 -7.16
CA ASN A 128 10.00 -4.93 -7.01
C ASN A 128 10.23 -5.70 -5.71
N ILE A 129 9.66 -5.26 -4.58
CA ILE A 129 9.72 -6.01 -3.32
C ILE A 129 9.06 -7.39 -3.51
N LYS A 130 7.89 -7.44 -4.15
CA LYS A 130 7.18 -8.70 -4.43
C LYS A 130 8.01 -9.66 -5.29
N SER A 131 8.78 -9.17 -6.25
CA SER A 131 9.55 -10.01 -7.18
C SER A 131 10.86 -10.55 -6.60
N ILE A 132 11.50 -9.80 -5.68
CA ILE A 132 12.78 -10.22 -5.07
C ILE A 132 12.60 -11.13 -3.85
N HIS A 133 11.47 -11.02 -3.15
CA HIS A 133 11.22 -11.81 -1.96
C HIS A 133 10.65 -13.18 -2.30
N GLN A 134 11.12 -14.20 -1.56
CA GLN A 134 10.42 -15.47 -1.48
C GLN A 134 9.28 -15.35 -0.46
N PHE A 135 8.07 -15.69 -0.90
CA PHE A 135 6.87 -15.69 -0.07
C PHE A 135 6.53 -17.10 0.40
N ILE A 136 6.15 -17.23 1.67
CA ILE A 136 5.79 -18.49 2.33
C ILE A 136 4.28 -18.53 2.53
N LYS A 137 3.64 -19.62 2.08
CA LYS A 137 2.20 -19.80 2.21
C LYS A 137 1.77 -19.83 3.69
N THR A 138 0.62 -19.24 3.99
CA THR A 138 0.03 -19.23 5.33
C THR A 138 -1.49 -19.34 5.28
N ASN A 139 -2.09 -19.80 6.38
CA ASN A 139 -3.54 -19.86 6.56
C ASN A 139 -4.09 -18.60 7.28
N LYS A 140 -3.24 -17.59 7.53
CA LYS A 140 -3.67 -16.35 8.17
C LYS A 140 -4.63 -15.60 7.25
N LYS A 141 -5.81 -15.25 7.77
CA LYS A 141 -6.75 -14.36 7.07
C LYS A 141 -6.30 -12.91 7.23
N ILE A 142 -6.27 -12.19 6.12
CA ILE A 142 -5.91 -10.77 6.08
C ILE A 142 -7.18 -9.94 5.98
N ASP A 143 -7.30 -8.91 6.82
CA ASP A 143 -8.38 -7.94 6.73
C ASP A 143 -8.18 -7.02 5.52
N LEU A 144 -9.05 -7.20 4.52
CA LEU A 144 -9.10 -6.45 3.28
C LEU A 144 -10.41 -5.63 3.14
N GLU A 145 -11.23 -5.55 4.19
CA GLU A 145 -12.57 -4.97 4.12
C GLU A 145 -12.54 -3.54 3.57
N GLU A 146 -11.60 -2.73 4.04
CA GLU A 146 -11.53 -1.32 3.70
C GLU A 146 -11.13 -1.04 2.26
N ILE A 147 -10.20 -1.83 1.72
CA ILE A 147 -9.77 -1.70 0.32
C ILE A 147 -10.79 -2.33 -0.63
N ASN A 148 -11.47 -3.41 -0.20
CA ASN A 148 -12.50 -4.08 -0.96
C ASN A 148 -13.68 -3.15 -1.29
N LYS A 149 -14.00 -2.21 -0.40
CA LYS A 149 -14.99 -1.14 -0.66
C LYS A 149 -14.65 -0.27 -1.88
N MET A 150 -13.39 -0.23 -2.30
CA MET A 150 -12.90 0.57 -3.43
C MET A 150 -12.73 -0.24 -4.72
N VAL A 151 -12.35 -1.51 -4.62
CA VAL A 151 -11.89 -2.31 -5.77
C VAL A 151 -12.84 -3.43 -6.18
N ILE A 152 -13.66 -3.94 -5.26
CA ILE A 152 -14.68 -4.92 -5.59
C ILE A 152 -15.89 -4.15 -6.14
N MET A 153 -16.19 -4.36 -7.41
CA MET A 153 -17.50 -3.97 -7.95
C MET A 153 -18.57 -4.59 -7.05
N LYS A 154 -19.52 -3.79 -6.55
CA LYS A 154 -20.77 -4.33 -6.02
C LYS A 154 -21.32 -5.25 -7.09
N VAL A 155 -21.24 -6.56 -6.88
CA VAL A 155 -21.91 -7.53 -7.75
C VAL A 155 -23.38 -7.11 -7.75
N PRO A 156 -23.95 -6.73 -8.91
CA PRO A 156 -25.35 -6.40 -8.98
C PRO A 156 -26.12 -7.60 -8.41
N SER A 157 -27.14 -7.37 -7.59
CA SER A 157 -27.96 -8.44 -7.00
C SER A 157 -28.63 -9.35 -8.04
N THR A 158 -28.51 -9.02 -9.32
CA THR A 158 -28.99 -9.78 -10.48
C THR A 158 -27.96 -10.75 -11.07
N PHE A 159 -26.70 -10.78 -10.60
CA PHE A 159 -25.70 -11.72 -11.08
C PHE A 159 -25.96 -13.11 -10.49
N VAL A 160 -26.81 -13.90 -11.17
CA VAL A 160 -26.96 -15.34 -10.91
C VAL A 160 -25.75 -16.02 -11.52
N VAL A 161 -24.88 -16.57 -10.69
CA VAL A 161 -23.89 -17.54 -11.14
C VAL A 161 -24.67 -18.82 -11.43
N ASP A 162 -25.06 -19.02 -12.70
CA ASP A 162 -25.54 -20.31 -13.16
C ASP A 162 -24.37 -21.29 -13.01
N SER A 163 -24.33 -21.99 -11.87
CA SER A 163 -23.50 -23.15 -11.68
C SER A 163 -23.89 -24.16 -12.76
N LEU A 164 -23.02 -24.32 -13.75
CA LEU A 164 -23.11 -25.42 -14.70
C LEU A 164 -23.15 -26.73 -13.90
N LYS A 165 -24.28 -27.41 -14.00
CA LYS A 165 -24.48 -28.78 -13.52
C LYS A 165 -23.69 -29.77 -14.38
#